data_AF-A0A7X6ASI8-F1
#
_entry.id   AF-A0A7X6ASI8-F1
#
_cell.length_a   1.000
_cell.length_b   1.000
_cell.length_c   1.000
_cell.angle_alpha   90.00
_cell.angle_beta   90.00
_cell.angle_gamma   90.00
#
_symmetry.space_group_name_H-M   'P 1'
#
loop_
_entity.id
_entity.type
_entity.pdbx_description
1 polymer ?
#
loop_
_entity_poly.entity_id
_entity_poly.type
_entity_poly.pdbx_seq_one_letter_code
_entity_poly.pdbx_strand_id
1 'polypeptide(L)' 'MRPWTAGVAAEGRRSATLASEEPLAIELDGARVATTMRTPGHDFELAVGFCHGEGLLDGHAVTSVRYCATDAAV' A
#
# COMPACT_ATOMS: atom_id res chain seq x y z
N MET A 1 -2.72 25.28 15.03
CA MET A 1 -2.66 24.91 13.59
C MET A 1 -2.87 26.16 12.77
N ARG A 2 -1.96 26.48 11.85
CA ARG A 2 -2.15 27.61 10.93
C ARG A 2 -3.03 27.12 9.77
N PRO A 3 -4.11 27.82 9.41
CA PRO A 3 -4.92 27.45 8.26
C PRO A 3 -4.07 27.57 6.98
N TRP A 4 -4.28 26.64 6.04
CA TRP A 4 -3.70 26.77 4.71
C TRP A 4 -4.31 28.00 4.04
N THR A 5 -3.49 29.02 3.83
CA THR A 5 -3.83 30.16 2.99
C THR A 5 -3.46 29.81 1.55
N ALA A 6 -4.43 29.79 0.64
CA ALA A 6 -4.18 29.79 -0.78
C ALA A 6 -3.42 31.10 -1.11
N GLY A 7 -2.09 31.04 -1.11
CA GLY A 7 -1.25 32.20 -1.42
C GLY A 7 -1.49 32.61 -2.86
N VAL A 8 -1.83 33.90 -3.05
CA VAL A 8 -1.83 34.71 -4.28
C VAL A 8 -2.38 34.01 -5.54
N ALA A 9 -3.41 34.61 -6.16
CA ALA A 9 -3.98 34.15 -7.43
C ALA A 9 -2.89 33.61 -8.38
N ALA A 10 -2.91 32.30 -8.62
CA ALA A 10 -1.86 31.62 -9.36
C ALA A 10 -1.88 32.11 -10.81
N GLU A 11 -0.84 32.85 -11.20
CA GLU A 11 -0.58 33.20 -12.59
C GLU A 11 -0.27 31.90 -13.37
N GLY A 12 -1.31 31.31 -13.95
CA GLY A 12 -1.28 30.05 -14.70
C GLY A 12 -1.48 28.79 -13.86
N ARG A 13 -2.44 27.95 -14.25
CA ARG A 13 -2.59 26.58 -13.73
C ARG A 13 -1.38 25.75 -14.20
N ARG A 14 -0.41 25.53 -13.33
CA ARG A 14 0.64 24.52 -13.57
C ARG A 14 0.10 23.16 -13.19
N SER A 15 0.20 22.19 -14.10
CA SER A 15 -0.08 20.79 -13.77
C SER A 15 0.99 20.28 -12.81
N ALA A 16 0.55 19.58 -11.77
CA ALA A 16 1.40 18.82 -10.88
C ALA A 16 1.05 17.34 -11.02
N THR A 17 2.07 16.48 -11.06
CA THR A 17 1.87 15.04 -10.99
C THR A 17 1.85 14.64 -9.52
N LEU A 18 0.79 13.96 -9.09
CA LEU A 18 0.64 13.46 -7.73
C LEU A 18 0.93 11.96 -7.70
N ALA A 19 1.43 11.48 -6.56
CA ALA A 19 1.55 10.05 -6.31
C ALA A 19 0.15 9.42 -6.17
N SER A 20 -0.01 8.21 -6.70
CA SER A 20 -1.19 7.38 -6.47
C SER A 20 -0.99 6.53 -5.22
N GLU A 21 -2.08 6.30 -4.49
CA GLU A 21 -2.16 5.31 -3.43
C GLU A 21 -3.31 4.36 -3.72
N GLU A 22 -3.07 3.07 -3.54
CA GLU A 22 -4.05 2.01 -3.71
C GLU A 22 -4.04 1.09 -2.50
N PRO A 23 -5.19 0.52 -2.14
CA PRO A 23 -5.26 -0.45 -1.05
C PRO A 23 -4.58 -1.76 -1.47
N LEU A 24 -3.79 -2.33 -0.57
CA LEU A 24 -3.29 -3.71 -0.64
C LEU A 24 -3.75 -4.49 0.59
N ALA A 25 -4.40 -5.61 0.34
CA ALA A 25 -4.70 -6.62 1.36
C ALA A 25 -3.55 -7.63 1.44
N ILE A 26 -3.07 -7.91 2.65
CA ILE A 26 -2.02 -8.92 2.90
C ILE A 26 -2.68 -10.11 3.59
N GLU A 27 -2.48 -11.29 3.00
CA GLU A 27 -2.98 -12.56 3.53
C GLU A 27 -1.81 -13.52 3.79
N LEU A 28 -1.78 -14.11 4.98
CA LEU A 28 -0.82 -15.13 5.38
C LEU A 28 -1.57 -16.45 5.54
N ASP A 29 -1.20 -17.46 4.76
CA ASP A 29 -1.87 -18.78 4.73
C ASP A 29 -3.41 -18.69 4.59
N GLY A 30 -3.89 -17.73 3.80
CA GLY A 30 -5.31 -17.48 3.54
C GLY A 30 -6.03 -16.67 4.62
N ALA A 31 -5.35 -16.24 5.68
CA ALA A 31 -5.89 -15.34 6.68
C ALA A 31 -5.46 -13.90 6.40
N ARG A 32 -6.43 -12.97 6.30
CA ARG A 32 -6.15 -11.53 6.19
C ARG A 32 -5.51 -11.02 7.48
N VAL A 33 -4.27 -10.53 7.38
CA VAL A 33 -3.53 -9.98 8.52
C VAL A 33 -3.50 -8.45 8.53
N ALA A 34 -3.61 -7.83 7.36
CA ALA A 34 -3.61 -6.37 7.24
C ALA A 34 -4.28 -5.86 5.96
N THR A 35 -4.60 -4.58 5.96
CA THR A 35 -4.90 -3.79 4.76
C THR A 35 -4.19 -2.45 4.89
N THR A 36 -3.43 -2.07 3.87
CA THR A 36 -2.61 -0.86 3.90
C THR A 36 -2.75 -0.07 2.61
N MET A 37 -2.51 1.24 2.67
CA MET A 37 -2.36 2.08 1.48
C MET A 37 -0.93 2.00 1.01
N ARG A 38 -0.72 1.80 -0.30
CA ARG A 38 0.61 1.75 -0.91
C ARG A 38 0.64 2.51 -2.21
N THR A 39 1.82 3.01 -2.59
CA THR A 39 2.08 3.36 -3.98
C THR A 39 2.28 2.09 -4.80
N PRO A 40 1.62 1.92 -5.96
CA PRO A 40 1.73 0.68 -6.74
C PRO A 40 3.15 0.37 -7.25
N GLY A 41 3.52 -0.93 -7.28
CA GLY A 41 4.73 -1.43 -7.94
C GLY A 41 5.40 -2.64 -7.28
N HIS A 42 5.54 -2.64 -5.95
CA HIS A 42 6.37 -3.61 -5.20
C HIS A 42 5.55 -4.40 -4.16
N ASP A 43 4.49 -5.08 -4.60
CA ASP A 43 3.54 -5.75 -3.70
C ASP A 43 4.15 -6.91 -2.92
N PHE A 44 4.95 -7.74 -3.58
CA PHE A 44 5.48 -8.94 -2.95
C PHE A 44 6.53 -8.58 -1.91
N GLU A 45 7.41 -7.63 -2.22
CA GLU A 45 8.40 -7.11 -1.28
C GLU A 45 7.72 -6.42 -0.10
N LEU A 46 6.67 -5.63 -0.35
CA LEU A 46 5.92 -4.97 0.72
C LEU A 46 5.19 -5.98 1.61
N ALA A 47 4.55 -7.01 1.04
CA ALA A 47 3.85 -8.04 1.81
C ALA A 47 4.82 -8.85 2.67
N VAL A 48 5.94 -9.31 2.10
CA VAL A 48 6.97 -10.06 2.86
C VAL A 48 7.61 -9.19 3.93
N GLY A 49 7.97 -7.96 3.57
CA GLY A 49 8.56 -7.00 4.50
C GLY A 49 7.63 -6.64 5.65
N PHE A 50 6.32 -6.48 5.37
CA PHE A 50 5.30 -6.26 6.39
C PHE A 50 5.22 -7.44 7.36
N CYS A 51 5.07 -8.67 6.85
CA CYS A 51 4.99 -9.86 7.71
C CYS A 51 6.26 -10.05 8.57
N HIS A 52 7.43 -9.74 8.04
CA HIS A 52 8.68 -9.77 8.80
C HIS A 52 8.74 -8.65 9.85
N GLY A 53 8.39 -7.42 9.47
CA GLY A 53 8.41 -6.25 10.36
C GLY A 53 7.45 -6.36 11.54
N GLU A 54 6.27 -6.94 11.31
CA GLU A 54 5.25 -7.18 12.33
C GLU A 54 5.47 -8.50 13.11
N GLY A 55 6.52 -9.26 12.79
CA GLY A 55 6.83 -10.53 13.48
C GLY A 55 5.84 -11.67 13.21
N LEU A 56 5.07 -11.60 12.13
CA LEU A 56 4.03 -12.58 11.79
C LEU A 56 4.59 -13.94 11.33
N LEU A 57 5.88 -13.99 10.99
CA LEU A 57 6.52 -15.19 10.44
C LEU A 57 7.09 -16.13 11.52
N ASP A 58 7.23 -15.70 12.77
CA ASP A 58 7.84 -16.47 13.87
C ASP A 58 9.17 -17.17 13.50
N GLY A 59 9.99 -16.50 12.69
CA GLY A 59 11.27 -17.03 12.19
C GLY A 59 11.17 -18.04 11.04
N HIS A 60 9.97 -18.38 10.57
CA HIS A 60 9.78 -19.22 9.40
C HIS A 60 10.11 -18.48 8.10
N ALA A 61 10.67 -19.22 7.14
CA ALA A 61 10.96 -18.69 5.80
C ALA A 61 9.68 -18.62 4.95
N VAL A 62 9.55 -17.56 4.16
CA VAL A 62 8.49 -17.44 3.15
C VAL A 62 8.78 -18.40 2.00
N THR A 63 7.85 -19.31 1.71
CA THR A 63 8.00 -20.34 0.67
C THR A 63 7.39 -19.93 -0.68
N SER A 64 6.36 -19.09 -0.67
CA SER A 64 5.74 -18.56 -1.87
C SER A 64 5.01 -17.24 -1.59
N VAL A 65 4.88 -16.40 -2.62
CA VAL A 65 4.05 -15.20 -2.61
C VAL A 65 3.32 -15.16 -3.94
N ARG A 66 2.03 -14.84 -3.90
CA ARG A 66 1.19 -14.72 -5.09
C ARG A 66 0.11 -13.70 -4.84
N TYR A 67 -0.43 -13.12 -5.90
CA TYR A 67 -1.73 -12.46 -5.79
C TYR A 67 -2.80 -13.50 -5.46
N CYS A 68 -3.69 -13.15 -4.53
CA CYS A 68 -4.91 -13.92 -4.34
C CYS A 68 -5.66 -13.92 -5.68
N ALA A 69 -6.15 -15.09 -6.10
CA ALA A 69 -7.03 -15.14 -7.27
C ALA A 69 -8.22 -14.23 -6.95
N THR A 70 -8.37 -13.18 -7.74
CA THR A 70 -9.33 -12.12 -7.50
C THR A 70 -10.74 -12.71 -7.40
N ASP A 71 -11.30 -12.78 -6.19
CA ASP A 71 -12.74 -12.61 -6.04
C ASP A 71 -12.95 -11.13 -6.34
N ALA A 72 -13.19 -10.82 -7.61
CA ALA A 72 -13.46 -9.45 -8.02
C ALA A 72 -14.71 -9.04 -7.26
N ALA A 73 -14.55 -8.05 -6.38
CA ALA A 73 -15.68 -7.45 -5.69
C ALA A 73 -16.80 -7.19 -6.71
N VAL A 74 -17.93 -7.89 -6.53
CA VAL A 74 -19.22 -7.61 -7.16
C VAL A 74 -19.71 -6.22 -6.76
#